data_AF-A0A0G2H5Y2-F1
#
_entry.id   AF-A0A0G2H5Y2-F1
#
_cell.length_a   1.000
_cell.length_b   1.000
_cell.length_c   1.000
_cell.angle_alpha   90.00
_cell.angle_beta   90.00
_cell.angle_gamma   90.00
#
_symmetry.space_group_name_H-M   'P 1'
#
loop_
_entity.id
_entity.type
_entity.pdbx_description
1 polymer ?
#
loop_
_entity_poly.entity_id
_entity_poly.type
_entity_poly.pdbx_seq_one_letter_code
_entity_poly.pdbx_strand_id
1 'polypeptide(L)'
;MPAFTSGASDGADDDLDHTLVDDRRPKTPQQAPAQVDQFSDPPESPEEFRMEVVKEQGITGFMLKVASRLRTLEDPHERVRVRHRFWELIRQLKIDNTAQPPYNQAVAFKMRQLLEELGLGETLLLEFELLLHIFEERAEKHREDVEKRAREHEEEQRKNQEWDVVKEEDAEDEWEML
;
A
#
# COMPACT_ATOMS: atom_id res chain seq x y z
N MET A 1 -3.23 -58.22 -48.80
CA MET A 1 -1.99 -57.73 -49.46
C MET A 1 -0.98 -57.45 -48.35
N PRO A 2 0.30 -57.83 -48.53
CA PRO A 2 1.00 -58.76 -47.65
C PRO A 2 1.96 -58.14 -46.62
N ALA A 3 2.32 -58.97 -45.64
CA ALA A 3 3.49 -58.85 -44.78
C ALA A 3 4.80 -58.97 -45.58
N PHE A 4 5.86 -58.30 -45.13
CA PHE A 4 7.23 -58.61 -45.52
C PHE A 4 8.08 -58.89 -44.29
N THR A 5 8.72 -60.05 -44.36
CA THR A 5 9.55 -60.72 -43.38
C THR A 5 11.01 -60.27 -43.47
N SER A 6 11.69 -60.39 -42.32
CA SER A 6 13.04 -60.91 -42.11
C SER A 6 14.17 -60.53 -43.06
N GLY A 7 15.22 -59.97 -42.46
CA GLY A 7 16.60 -60.10 -42.90
C GLY A 7 17.53 -60.07 -41.69
N ALA A 8 17.77 -61.24 -41.10
CA ALA A 8 18.85 -61.48 -40.14
C ALA A 8 20.09 -61.97 -40.91
N SER A 9 21.27 -61.53 -40.47
CA SER A 9 22.57 -62.20 -40.61
C SER A 9 23.58 -61.34 -39.84
N ASP A 10 23.92 -61.69 -38.60
CA ASP A 10 25.01 -62.62 -38.21
C ASP A 10 26.41 -62.14 -38.59
N GLY A 11 27.25 -62.03 -37.56
CA GLY A 11 28.66 -61.66 -37.60
C GLY A 11 29.19 -61.58 -36.17
N ALA A 12 29.71 -62.71 -35.69
CA ALA A 12 30.05 -63.05 -34.32
C ALA A 12 31.46 -62.60 -33.87
N ASP A 13 31.76 -62.96 -32.62
CA ASP A 13 33.06 -63.14 -31.95
C ASP A 13 33.72 -61.90 -31.31
N ASP A 14 34.45 -61.97 -30.21
CA ASP A 14 34.56 -62.85 -29.00
C ASP A 14 35.56 -62.07 -28.10
N ASP A 15 35.88 -62.61 -26.92
CA ASP A 15 37.02 -62.31 -26.06
C ASP A 15 36.82 -61.31 -24.90
N LEU A 16 36.49 -61.94 -23.77
CA LEU A 16 36.78 -61.51 -22.41
C LEU A 16 38.30 -61.62 -22.13
N ASP A 17 38.89 -60.63 -21.46
CA ASP A 17 40.04 -60.90 -20.58
C ASP A 17 40.00 -60.04 -19.30
N HIS A 18 40.32 -60.71 -18.19
CA HIS A 18 40.28 -60.25 -16.82
C HIS A 18 41.68 -59.85 -16.34
N THR A 19 41.85 -58.64 -15.78
CA THR A 19 42.98 -58.36 -14.87
C THR A 19 42.56 -57.54 -13.64
N LEU A 20 42.35 -58.28 -12.55
CA LEU A 20 42.84 -58.12 -11.17
C LEU A 20 43.12 -56.71 -10.55
N VAL A 21 42.28 -56.35 -9.57
CA VAL A 21 42.58 -55.98 -8.14
C VAL A 21 43.82 -55.10 -7.82
N ASP A 22 43.63 -53.92 -7.20
CA ASP A 22 43.80 -53.74 -5.73
C ASP A 22 43.53 -52.31 -5.20
N ASP A 23 43.13 -52.31 -3.93
CA ASP A 23 42.84 -51.31 -2.91
C ASP A 23 43.32 -49.85 -3.05
N ARG A 24 42.39 -48.93 -2.78
CA ARG A 24 42.42 -48.01 -1.61
C ARG A 24 41.18 -47.12 -1.57
N ARG A 25 40.23 -47.47 -0.69
CA ARG A 25 39.35 -46.47 -0.04
C ARG A 25 40.00 -46.11 1.31
N PRO A 26 39.88 -44.87 1.81
CA PRO A 26 38.69 -44.59 2.61
C PRO A 26 38.17 -43.13 2.58
N LYS A 27 36.89 -43.02 2.97
CA LYS A 27 36.16 -41.92 3.65
C LYS A 27 35.65 -40.70 2.83
N THR A 28 34.33 -40.75 2.64
CA THR A 28 33.28 -39.69 2.61
C THR A 28 33.57 -38.46 3.50
N PRO A 29 32.76 -37.37 3.48
CA PRO A 29 31.74 -36.93 2.50
C PRO A 29 31.92 -35.44 2.11
N GLN A 30 31.53 -35.02 0.91
CA GLN A 30 31.21 -33.59 0.70
C GLN A 30 29.75 -33.48 0.28
N GLN A 31 28.89 -33.50 1.31
CA GLN A 31 27.60 -32.82 1.26
C GLN A 31 27.87 -31.40 0.75
N ALA A 32 27.40 -31.10 -0.45
CA ALA A 32 27.15 -29.71 -0.81
C ALA A 32 26.16 -29.17 0.24
N PRO A 33 26.46 -28.04 0.89
CA PRO A 33 25.56 -27.51 1.90
C PRO A 33 24.24 -27.17 1.22
N ALA A 34 23.16 -27.74 1.76
CA ALA A 34 21.83 -27.18 1.61
C ALA A 34 21.96 -25.70 1.97
N GLN A 35 21.70 -24.81 1.01
CA GLN A 35 21.51 -23.41 1.33
C GLN A 35 20.25 -23.33 2.19
N VAL A 36 20.50 -23.23 3.49
CA VAL A 36 19.50 -22.97 4.51
C VAL A 36 18.95 -21.59 4.20
N ASP A 37 17.68 -21.59 3.80
CA ASP A 37 16.66 -20.57 4.00
C ASP A 37 17.19 -19.26 4.61
N GLN A 38 17.56 -18.32 3.74
CA GLN A 38 17.97 -16.96 4.13
C GLN A 38 16.88 -15.95 3.76
N PHE A 39 15.64 -16.28 4.08
CA PHE A 39 14.53 -15.33 4.24
C PHE A 39 14.01 -15.37 5.68
N SER A 40 14.91 -15.46 6.65
CA SER A 40 14.56 -15.05 8.00
C SER A 40 14.38 -13.54 7.99
N ASP A 41 13.15 -13.08 7.73
CA ASP A 41 12.73 -11.76 8.16
C ASP A 41 13.15 -11.63 9.64
N PRO A 42 13.87 -10.55 10.02
CA PRO A 42 14.22 -10.36 11.41
C PRO A 42 12.91 -10.33 12.22
N PRO A 43 12.89 -10.91 13.44
CA PRO A 43 11.70 -10.85 14.27
C PRO A 43 11.31 -9.37 14.40
N GLU A 44 10.13 -9.02 13.89
CA GLU A 44 9.57 -7.67 13.99
C GLU A 44 9.53 -7.32 15.48
N SER A 45 10.54 -6.56 15.95
CA SER A 45 10.47 -5.94 17.26
C SER A 45 9.17 -5.16 17.31
N PRO A 46 8.45 -5.14 18.45
CA PRO A 46 7.20 -4.40 18.55
C PRO A 46 7.43 -2.96 18.08
N GLU A 47 6.87 -2.65 16.92
CA GLU A 47 7.02 -1.34 16.30
C GLU A 47 6.32 -0.36 17.22
N GLU A 48 7.09 0.53 17.87
CA GLU A 48 6.52 1.59 18.68
C GLU A 48 5.62 2.46 17.79
N PHE A 49 4.40 2.68 18.25
CA PHE A 49 3.48 3.62 17.62
C PHE A 49 4.10 5.02 17.62
N ARG A 50 4.34 5.60 16.43
CA ARG A 50 4.97 6.91 16.24
C ARG A 50 4.08 7.80 15.38
N MET A 51 3.44 8.79 16.01
CA MET A 51 2.46 9.68 15.38
C MET A 51 3.04 10.48 14.21
N GLU A 52 4.28 10.95 14.33
CA GLU A 52 4.97 11.77 13.33
C GLU A 52 5.18 10.98 12.03
N VAL A 53 5.49 9.69 12.15
CA VAL A 53 5.70 8.78 11.01
C VAL A 53 4.39 8.57 10.24
N VAL A 54 3.26 8.45 10.93
CA VAL A 54 1.93 8.31 10.30
C VAL A 54 1.55 9.59 9.56
N LYS A 55 1.87 10.77 10.13
CA LYS A 55 1.65 12.08 9.47
C LYS A 55 2.46 12.23 8.18
N GLU A 56 3.72 11.77 8.17
CA GLU A 56 4.61 11.87 7.01
C GLU A 56 4.29 10.83 5.94
N GLN A 57 4.11 9.56 6.31
CA GLN A 57 3.92 8.47 5.35
C GLN A 57 2.48 8.33 4.87
N GLY A 58 1.51 8.83 5.63
CA GLY A 58 0.09 8.81 5.31
C GLY A 58 -0.43 7.41 4.98
N ILE A 59 -1.35 7.34 4.01
CA ILE A 59 -2.02 6.08 3.65
C ILE A 59 -1.04 5.07 3.02
N THR A 60 0.00 5.56 2.35
CA THR A 60 1.04 4.71 1.74
C THR A 60 1.86 3.97 2.79
N GLY A 61 2.26 4.66 3.86
CA GLY A 61 2.96 4.02 4.99
C GLY A 61 2.10 2.96 5.65
N PHE A 62 0.83 3.29 5.92
CA PHE A 62 -0.13 2.35 6.48
C PHE A 62 -0.30 1.10 5.59
N MET A 63 -0.45 1.27 4.27
CA MET A 63 -0.55 0.15 3.33
C MET A 63 0.70 -0.74 3.33
N LEU A 64 1.90 -0.16 3.45
CA LEU A 64 3.15 -0.91 3.52
C LEU A 64 3.24 -1.76 4.79
N LYS A 65 2.84 -1.20 5.94
CA LYS A 65 2.83 -1.93 7.21
C LYS A 65 1.81 -3.07 7.21
N VAL A 66 0.59 -2.83 6.73
CA VAL A 66 -0.40 -3.90 6.56
C VAL A 66 0.15 -4.97 5.61
N ALA A 67 0.75 -4.58 4.48
CA ALA A 67 1.34 -5.54 3.55
C ALA A 67 2.49 -6.35 4.18
N SER A 68 3.30 -5.75 5.07
CA SER A 68 4.33 -6.44 5.85
C SER A 68 3.69 -7.48 6.78
N ARG A 69 2.72 -7.06 7.60
CA ARG A 69 2.04 -7.95 8.55
C ARG A 69 1.30 -9.08 7.85
N LEU A 70 0.70 -8.85 6.68
CA LEU A 70 0.06 -9.92 5.93
C LEU A 70 1.04 -11.03 5.47
N ARG A 71 2.36 -10.76 5.42
CA ARG A 71 3.35 -11.82 5.11
C ARG A 71 3.51 -12.83 6.23
N THR A 72 3.18 -12.47 7.47
CA THR A 72 3.27 -13.39 8.61
C THR A 72 2.16 -14.44 8.63
N LEU A 73 1.10 -14.26 7.83
CA LEU A 73 0.07 -15.28 7.63
C LEU A 73 0.67 -16.50 6.91
N GLU A 74 0.58 -17.66 7.56
CA GLU A 74 1.14 -18.92 7.05
C GLU A 74 0.45 -19.38 5.76
N ASP A 75 -0.89 -19.29 5.68
CA ASP A 75 -1.65 -19.71 4.49
C ASP A 75 -1.53 -18.70 3.33
N PRO A 76 -0.92 -19.09 2.19
CA PRO A 76 -0.83 -18.23 1.02
C PRO A 76 -2.18 -17.85 0.42
N HIS A 77 -3.18 -18.73 0.48
CA HIS A 77 -4.50 -18.47 -0.09
C HIS A 77 -5.25 -17.43 0.73
N GLU A 78 -5.25 -17.58 2.05
CA GLU A 78 -5.75 -16.58 2.97
C GLU A 78 -5.05 -15.23 2.79
N ARG A 79 -3.71 -15.23 2.73
CA ARG A 79 -2.92 -14.01 2.52
C ARG A 79 -3.34 -13.25 1.25
N VAL A 80 -3.51 -13.95 0.12
CA VAL A 80 -3.97 -13.33 -1.14
C VAL A 80 -5.39 -12.79 -1.01
N ARG A 81 -6.31 -13.58 -0.44
CA ARG A 81 -7.71 -13.18 -0.22
C ARG A 81 -7.81 -11.91 0.63
N VAL A 82 -7.08 -11.88 1.74
CA VAL A 82 -7.06 -10.76 2.67
C VAL A 82 -6.46 -9.52 2.02
N ARG A 83 -5.36 -9.69 1.28
CA ARG A 83 -4.75 -8.58 0.53
C ARG A 83 -5.72 -7.96 -0.46
N HIS A 84 -6.47 -8.77 -1.21
CA HIS A 84 -7.50 -8.27 -2.12
C HIS A 84 -8.61 -7.52 -1.37
N ARG A 85 -9.13 -8.08 -0.26
CA ARG A 85 -10.15 -7.43 0.57
C ARG A 85 -9.66 -6.08 1.12
N PHE A 86 -8.42 -6.03 1.61
CA PHE A 86 -7.80 -4.81 2.10
C PHE A 86 -7.69 -3.73 1.00
N TRP A 87 -7.15 -4.08 -0.17
CA TRP A 87 -7.02 -3.14 -1.29
C TRP A 87 -8.36 -2.58 -1.75
N GLU A 88 -9.40 -3.42 -1.78
CA GLU A 88 -10.74 -2.97 -2.15
C GLU A 88 -11.31 -1.99 -1.12
N LEU A 89 -11.08 -2.21 0.18
CA LEU A 89 -11.48 -1.26 1.22
C LEU A 89 -10.71 0.06 1.11
N ILE A 90 -9.40 0.04 0.85
CA ILE A 90 -8.63 1.28 0.61
C ILE A 90 -9.20 2.07 -0.56
N ARG A 91 -9.52 1.39 -1.67
CA ARG A 91 -10.12 2.02 -2.86
C ARG A 91 -11.50 2.62 -2.56
N GLN A 92 -12.29 1.93 -1.74
CA GLN A 92 -13.63 2.38 -1.35
C GLN A 92 -13.63 3.47 -0.27
N LEU A 93 -12.53 3.65 0.48
CA LEU A 93 -12.44 4.62 1.56
C LEU A 93 -12.68 6.05 1.05
N LYS A 94 -12.30 6.33 -0.21
CA LYS A 94 -12.57 7.59 -0.95
C LYS A 94 -12.36 8.83 -0.08
N ILE A 95 -11.11 9.26 0.03
CA ILE A 95 -10.74 10.44 0.81
C ILE A 95 -10.99 11.70 -0.02
N ASP A 96 -11.80 12.61 0.50
CA ASP A 96 -12.12 13.88 -0.10
C ASP A 96 -12.17 14.96 0.99
N ASN A 97 -11.18 15.87 0.97
CA ASN A 97 -11.07 16.95 1.96
C ASN A 97 -12.13 18.04 1.80
N THR A 98 -12.93 17.99 0.73
CA THR A 98 -14.05 18.92 0.48
C THR A 98 -15.39 18.35 0.93
N ALA A 99 -15.48 17.04 1.16
CA ALA A 99 -16.70 16.35 1.55
C ALA A 99 -16.87 16.24 3.08
N GLN A 100 -18.11 16.03 3.54
CA GLN A 100 -18.41 15.75 4.95
C GLN A 100 -19.36 14.55 5.08
N PRO A 101 -18.90 13.42 5.65
CA PRO A 101 -17.56 13.15 6.18
C PRO A 101 -16.48 13.08 5.07
N PRO A 102 -15.19 13.34 5.40
CA PRO A 102 -14.10 13.40 4.41
C PRO A 102 -13.65 12.04 3.88
N TYR A 103 -14.31 10.96 4.32
CA TYR A 103 -14.10 9.60 3.88
C TYR A 103 -15.38 8.79 4.11
N ASN A 104 -15.46 7.62 3.46
CA ASN A 104 -16.60 6.72 3.65
C ASN A 104 -16.53 6.00 5.01
N GLN A 105 -17.34 6.45 5.97
CA GLN A 105 -17.39 5.89 7.33
C GLN A 105 -17.75 4.40 7.36
N ALA A 106 -18.66 3.94 6.50
CA ALA A 106 -19.04 2.53 6.45
C ALA A 106 -17.87 1.64 5.99
N VAL A 107 -17.00 2.15 5.13
CA VAL A 107 -15.79 1.46 4.68
C VAL A 107 -14.71 1.50 5.76
N ALA A 108 -14.56 2.64 6.45
CA ALA A 108 -13.66 2.76 7.60
C ALA A 108 -14.02 1.74 8.70
N PHE A 109 -15.31 1.56 8.99
CA PHE A 109 -15.77 0.53 9.92
C PHE A 109 -15.39 -0.89 9.47
N LYS A 110 -15.61 -1.23 8.19
CA LYS A 110 -15.20 -2.52 7.62
C LYS A 110 -13.69 -2.74 7.67
N MET A 111 -12.90 -1.67 7.56
CA MET A 111 -11.44 -1.74 7.71
C MET A 111 -11.05 -2.09 9.15
N ARG A 112 -11.69 -1.46 10.15
CA ARG A 112 -11.47 -1.79 11.58
C ARG A 112 -11.76 -3.26 11.85
N GLN A 113 -12.93 -3.73 11.39
CA GLN A 113 -13.31 -5.14 11.51
C GLN A 113 -12.28 -6.08 10.85
N LEU A 114 -11.80 -5.74 9.66
CA LEU A 114 -10.77 -6.55 8.98
C LEU A 114 -9.48 -6.61 9.81
N LEU A 115 -9.01 -5.49 10.35
CA LEU A 115 -7.78 -5.43 11.14
C LEU A 115 -7.91 -6.21 12.47
N GLU A 116 -9.08 -6.14 13.11
CA GLU A 116 -9.41 -6.89 14.31
C GLU A 116 -9.52 -8.41 14.03
N GLU A 117 -10.24 -8.80 12.98
CA GLU A 117 -10.43 -10.21 12.56
C GLU A 117 -9.09 -10.92 12.30
N LEU A 118 -8.13 -10.19 11.73
CA LEU A 118 -6.84 -10.75 11.35
C LEU A 118 -5.82 -10.76 12.50
N GLY A 119 -6.16 -10.18 13.65
CA GLY A 119 -5.26 -10.10 14.80
C GLY A 119 -3.95 -9.37 14.48
N LEU A 120 -3.94 -8.45 13.50
CA LEU A 120 -2.70 -7.78 13.04
C LEU A 120 -2.17 -6.72 14.04
N GLY A 121 -2.73 -6.69 15.25
CA GLY A 121 -2.27 -5.90 16.38
C GLY A 121 -3.03 -4.60 16.60
N GLU A 122 -3.20 -4.23 17.87
CA GLU A 122 -3.80 -2.96 18.30
C GLU A 122 -3.06 -1.75 17.69
N THR A 123 -1.75 -1.87 17.45
CA THR A 123 -0.94 -0.83 16.83
C THR A 123 -1.45 -0.45 15.44
N LEU A 124 -1.77 -1.40 14.57
CA LEU A 124 -2.26 -1.09 13.21
C LEU A 124 -3.65 -0.45 13.24
N LEU A 125 -4.50 -0.86 14.18
CA LEU A 125 -5.78 -0.21 14.38
C LEU A 125 -5.60 1.24 14.82
N LEU A 126 -4.72 1.50 15.80
CA LEU A 126 -4.40 2.86 16.25
C LEU A 126 -3.81 3.73 15.13
N GLU A 127 -2.93 3.17 14.29
CA GLU A 127 -2.40 3.89 13.13
C GLU A 127 -3.47 4.23 12.11
N PHE A 128 -4.43 3.32 11.89
CA PHE A 128 -5.57 3.59 11.04
C PHE A 128 -6.47 4.69 11.60
N GLU A 129 -6.78 4.67 12.90
CA GLU A 129 -7.56 5.73 13.55
C GLU A 129 -6.88 7.10 13.44
N LEU A 130 -5.57 7.14 13.68
CA LEU A 130 -4.80 8.37 13.55
C LEU A 130 -4.83 8.89 12.10
N LEU A 131 -4.75 7.99 11.11
CA LEU A 131 -4.87 8.35 9.70
C LEU A 131 -6.23 9.01 9.39
N LEU A 132 -7.33 8.44 9.90
CA LEU A 132 -8.66 9.01 9.73
C LEU A 132 -8.76 10.40 10.40
N HIS A 133 -8.20 10.55 11.59
CA HIS A 133 -8.17 11.83 12.28
C HIS A 133 -7.39 12.90 11.51
N ILE A 134 -6.25 12.54 10.91
CA ILE A 134 -5.48 13.45 10.06
C ILE A 134 -6.31 13.90 8.84
N PHE A 135 -7.14 13.03 8.27
CA PHE A 135 -8.04 13.42 7.18
C PHE A 135 -9.14 14.37 7.64
N GLU A 136 -9.68 14.17 8.84
CA GLU A 136 -10.64 15.09 9.46
C GLU A 136 -10.01 16.46 9.72
N GLU A 137 -8.83 16.52 10.33
CA GLU A 137 -8.09 17.77 10.56
C GLU A 137 -7.81 18.50 9.24
N ARG A 138 -7.40 17.79 8.20
CA ARG A 138 -7.14 18.40 6.87
C ARG A 138 -8.41 18.92 6.23
N ALA A 139 -9.52 18.21 6.35
CA ALA A 139 -10.81 18.65 5.83
C ALA A 139 -11.33 19.88 6.58
N GLU A 140 -11.19 19.92 7.91
CA GLU A 140 -11.54 21.09 8.72
C GLU A 140 -10.71 22.31 8.33
N LYS A 141 -9.39 22.16 8.30
CA LYS A 141 -8.49 23.25 7.89
C LYS A 141 -8.81 23.77 6.50
N HIS A 142 -9.16 22.88 5.56
CA HIS A 142 -9.55 23.30 4.22
C HIS A 142 -10.84 24.14 4.25
N ARG A 143 -11.84 23.77 5.06
CA ARG A 143 -13.05 24.58 5.25
C ARG A 143 -12.74 25.95 5.83
N GLU A 144 -11.93 26.02 6.88
CA GLU A 144 -11.51 27.27 7.51
C GLU A 144 -10.81 28.18 6.50
N ASP A 145 -9.89 27.64 5.69
CA ASP A 145 -9.17 28.39 4.66
C ASP A 145 -10.11 28.91 3.57
N VAL A 146 -11.11 28.12 3.14
CA VAL A 146 -12.09 28.53 2.14
C VAL A 146 -13.01 29.61 2.70
N GLU A 147 -13.50 29.45 3.93
CA GLU A 147 -14.36 30.44 4.58
C GLU A 147 -13.62 31.76 4.80
N LYS A 148 -12.36 31.69 5.23
CA LYS A 148 -11.51 32.88 5.39
C LYS A 148 -11.36 33.64 4.08
N ARG A 149 -11.07 32.94 2.98
CA ARG A 149 -10.97 33.57 1.64
C ARG A 149 -12.28 34.16 1.17
N ALA A 150 -13.41 33.51 1.46
CA ALA A 150 -14.73 34.03 1.14
C ALA A 150 -14.99 35.36 1.86
N ARG A 151 -14.68 35.44 3.16
CA ARG A 151 -14.81 36.67 3.94
C ARG A 151 -13.87 37.78 3.45
N GLU A 152 -12.62 37.46 3.16
CA GLU A 152 -11.65 38.42 2.61
C GLU A 152 -12.15 39.01 1.28
N HIS A 153 -12.73 38.17 0.41
CA HIS A 153 -13.31 38.62 -0.85
C HIS A 153 -14.58 39.46 -0.67
N GLU A 154 -15.46 39.13 0.29
CA GLU A 154 -16.63 39.96 0.63
C GLU A 154 -16.23 41.33 1.19
N GLU A 155 -15.21 41.40 2.04
CA GLU A 155 -14.70 42.67 2.57
C GLU A 155 -14.06 43.53 1.48
N GLU A 156 -13.33 42.91 0.55
CA GLU A 156 -12.76 43.60 -0.62
C GLU A 156 -13.86 44.14 -1.55
N GLN A 157 -14.92 43.36 -1.79
CA GLN A 157 -16.09 43.83 -2.55
C GLN A 157 -16.79 44.99 -1.87
N ARG A 158 -17.02 44.92 -0.55
CA ARG A 158 -17.64 46.02 0.20
C ARG A 158 -16.78 47.28 0.12
N LYS A 159 -15.46 47.15 0.30
CA LYS A 159 -14.52 48.27 0.19
C LYS A 159 -14.54 48.89 -1.21
N ASN A 160 -14.56 48.07 -2.27
CA ASN A 160 -14.66 48.61 -3.64
C ASN A 160 -15.99 49.33 -3.89
N GLN A 161 -17.11 48.80 -3.38
CA GLN A 161 -18.41 49.48 -3.48
C GLN A 161 -18.40 50.84 -2.75
N GLU A 162 -17.74 50.93 -1.59
CA GLU A 162 -17.57 52.21 -0.88
C GLU A 162 -16.76 53.22 -1.71
N TRP A 163 -15.75 52.79 -2.46
CA TRP A 163 -14.98 53.68 -3.35
C TRP A 163 -15.72 54.08 -4.63
N ASP A 164 -16.58 53.22 -5.16
CA ASP A 164 -17.39 53.55 -6.34
C ASP A 164 -18.45 54.63 -6.01
N VAL A 165 -19.04 54.60 -4.80
CA VAL A 165 -19.95 55.66 -4.32
C VAL A 165 -19.25 57.02 -4.19
N VAL A 166 -18.02 57.04 -3.66
CA VAL A 166 -17.24 58.29 -3.51
C VAL A 166 -16.87 58.90 -4.87
N LYS A 167 -16.60 58.08 -5.89
CA LYS A 167 -16.30 58.56 -7.25
C LYS A 167 -17.52 59.11 -7.98
N GLU A 168 -18.71 58.57 -7.70
CA GLU A 168 -19.96 59.11 -8.27
C GLU A 168 -20.32 60.45 -7.61
N GLU A 169 -20.10 60.64 -6.31
CA GLU A 169 -20.28 61.93 -5.64
C GLU A 169 -19.30 63.01 -6.14
N ASP A 170 -18.00 62.69 -6.30
CA ASP A 170 -17.01 63.65 -6.83
C ASP A 170 -17.24 64.02 -8.33
N ALA A 171 -17.98 63.19 -9.07
CA ALA A 171 -18.27 63.43 -10.49
C ALA A 171 -19.50 64.34 -10.73
N GLU A 172 -20.42 64.44 -9.76
CA GLU A 172 -21.58 65.34 -9.86
C GLU A 172 -21.22 66.81 -9.53
N ASP A 173 -20.22 67.06 -8.69
CA ASP A 173 -19.82 68.42 -8.30
C ASP A 173 -18.94 69.17 -9.34
N GLU A 174 -18.33 68.47 -10.30
CA GLU A 174 -17.41 69.10 -11.27
C GLU A 174 -18.12 69.70 -12.51
N TRP A 175 -19.43 69.49 -12.68
CA TRP A 175 -20.19 69.97 -13.85
C TRP A 175 -21.19 71.11 -13.57
N GLU A 176 -21.38 71.55 -12.32
CA GLU A 176 -22.25 72.70 -11.99
C GLU A 176 -21.50 74.07 -11.93
N MET A 177 -20.21 74.12 -12.30
CA MET A 177 -19.43 75.37 -12.39
C MET A 177 -19.02 75.77 -13.82
N LEU A 178 -19.96 75.76 -14.77
CA LEU A 178 -19.87 76.48 -16.06
C LEU A 178 -21.21 77.11 -16.42
#